data_AF-A0A238JUV4-F1
#
_entry.id   AF-A0A238JUV4-F1
#
_cell.length_a   1.000
_cell.length_b   1.000
_cell.length_c   1.000
_cell.angle_alpha   90.00
_cell.angle_beta   90.00
_cell.angle_gamma   90.00
#
_symmetry.space_group_name_H-M   'P 1'
#
loop_
_entity.id
_entity.type
_entity.pdbx_description
1 polymer ?
#
loop_
_entity_poly.entity_id
_entity_poly.type
_entity_poly.pdbx_seq_one_letter_code
_entity_poly.pdbx_strand_id
1 'polypeptide(L)'
;MSKKHPIISVTGSSGAGTSTVKHTFDQIFRREGIKAVSIEGDAFHRYNRAEMKAELERRYAAGDTTFSHFSYEANELSELERVFRDYGKTGTGKTRHYVHDDDESARYGVPPGEFTGWADFEDGSDLLFYEGLHGAVVNDEVNLAKHADLKVGVVPVVNLEWIQKIHRDKEKRGYTTEAVTDVILRRMHAYVHCITPQFTQTDVNFQRVPVVDTSNPFIARWIPTPDESLVVIRFANPRGIDFSYLTSMIQNSWMSRANSIVIPGGKMDLAMQLIFTPMIDRLVHESKRA
;
A
#
# COMPACT_ATOMS: atom_id res chain seq x y z
N MET A 1 -12.18 2.15 -16.10
CA MET A 1 -13.05 2.17 -14.91
C MET A 1 -14.26 1.32 -15.18
N SER A 2 -14.39 0.23 -14.43
CA SER A 2 -15.54 -0.67 -14.55
C SER A 2 -16.65 -0.13 -13.68
N LYS A 3 -17.79 0.20 -14.28
CA LYS A 3 -18.96 0.55 -13.47
C LYS A 3 -19.47 -0.64 -12.67
N LYS A 4 -19.30 -1.87 -13.17
CA LYS A 4 -19.93 -3.07 -12.61
C LYS A 4 -19.08 -3.81 -11.58
N HIS A 5 -17.76 -3.80 -11.72
CA HIS A 5 -16.84 -4.51 -10.82
C HIS A 5 -15.77 -3.55 -10.31
N PRO A 6 -16.08 -2.77 -9.27
CA PRO A 6 -15.21 -1.71 -8.80
C PRO A 6 -13.93 -2.26 -8.17
N ILE A 7 -12.84 -1.54 -8.36
CA ILE A 7 -11.52 -1.87 -7.81
C ILE A 7 -11.04 -0.72 -6.92
N ILE A 8 -10.78 -1.05 -5.67
CA ILE A 8 -10.12 -0.17 -4.71
C ILE A 8 -8.65 -0.58 -4.63
N SER A 9 -7.75 0.37 -4.86
CA SER A 9 -6.32 0.13 -4.86
C SER A 9 -5.62 1.02 -3.86
N VAL A 10 -5.08 0.41 -2.80
CA VAL A 10 -4.22 1.06 -1.83
C VAL A 10 -2.76 0.83 -2.23
N THR A 11 -2.07 1.91 -2.56
CA THR A 11 -0.63 1.90 -2.78
C THR A 11 0.09 2.61 -1.64
N GLY A 12 1.21 2.07 -1.22
CA GLY A 12 2.03 2.70 -0.20
C GLY A 12 3.48 2.32 -0.30
N SER A 13 4.25 2.76 0.68
CA SER A 13 5.60 2.29 0.88
C SER A 13 5.68 1.39 2.12
N SER A 14 6.74 0.59 2.18
CA SER A 14 6.87 -0.45 3.20
C SER A 14 6.97 0.16 4.59
N GLY A 15 6.00 -0.10 5.47
CA GLY A 15 5.94 0.46 6.82
C GLY A 15 4.90 1.56 7.00
N ALA A 16 4.18 1.96 5.96
CA ALA A 16 3.14 3.00 6.02
C ALA A 16 1.96 2.73 6.98
N GLY A 17 1.93 1.57 7.65
CA GLY A 17 0.78 1.12 8.44
C GLY A 17 -0.22 0.33 7.60
N THR A 18 0.23 -0.38 6.56
CA THR A 18 -0.61 -1.20 5.68
C THR A 18 -1.53 -2.15 6.47
N SER A 19 -1.01 -2.85 7.48
CA SER A 19 -1.84 -3.69 8.36
C SER A 19 -2.98 -2.92 9.06
N THR A 20 -2.76 -1.64 9.40
CA THR A 20 -3.79 -0.75 9.95
C THR A 20 -4.82 -0.36 8.87
N VAL A 21 -4.35 -0.07 7.66
CA VAL A 21 -5.21 0.29 6.52
C VAL A 21 -6.14 -0.86 6.15
N LYS A 22 -5.60 -2.07 5.92
CA LYS A 22 -6.39 -3.27 5.65
C LYS A 22 -7.46 -3.49 6.73
N HIS A 23 -7.07 -3.38 8.00
CA HIS A 23 -8.01 -3.52 9.10
C HIS A 23 -9.17 -2.51 9.03
N THR A 24 -8.89 -1.24 8.73
CA THR A 24 -9.95 -0.23 8.59
C THR A 24 -10.88 -0.53 7.42
N PHE A 25 -10.35 -0.95 6.26
CA PHE A 25 -11.19 -1.36 5.13
C PHE A 25 -12.03 -2.59 5.45
N ASP A 26 -11.46 -3.61 6.11
CA ASP A 26 -12.19 -4.79 6.57
C ASP A 26 -13.34 -4.42 7.52
N GLN A 27 -13.13 -3.45 8.41
CA GLN A 27 -14.19 -2.94 9.29
C GLN A 27 -15.31 -2.25 8.49
N ILE A 28 -14.97 -1.44 7.48
CA ILE A 28 -15.96 -0.79 6.62
C ILE A 28 -16.73 -1.85 5.84
N PHE A 29 -16.05 -2.79 5.17
CA PHE A 29 -16.70 -3.85 4.40
C PHE A 29 -17.64 -4.69 5.25
N ARG A 30 -17.21 -5.06 6.46
CA ARG A 30 -18.05 -5.79 7.41
C ARG A 30 -19.27 -4.97 7.84
N ARG A 31 -19.11 -3.68 8.12
CA ARG A 31 -20.22 -2.82 8.58
C ARG A 31 -21.25 -2.58 7.48
N GLU A 32 -20.79 -2.36 6.25
CA GLU A 32 -21.66 -2.06 5.10
C GLU A 32 -22.14 -3.34 4.37
N GLY A 33 -21.76 -4.53 4.84
CA GLY A 33 -22.18 -5.81 4.26
C GLY A 33 -21.62 -6.06 2.86
N ILE A 34 -20.40 -5.60 2.59
CA ILE A 34 -19.72 -5.68 1.30
C ILE A 34 -18.82 -6.92 1.28
N LYS A 35 -19.00 -7.80 0.28
CA LYS A 35 -18.12 -8.94 0.04
C LYS A 35 -16.94 -8.51 -0.83
N ALA A 36 -15.77 -8.29 -0.22
CA ALA A 36 -14.54 -7.96 -0.94
C ALA A 36 -13.69 -9.21 -1.20
N VAL A 37 -13.08 -9.31 -2.38
CA VAL A 37 -11.90 -10.16 -2.61
C VAL A 37 -10.65 -9.31 -2.50
N SER A 38 -9.59 -9.85 -1.91
CA SER A 38 -8.38 -9.08 -1.58
C SER A 38 -7.14 -9.63 -2.26
N ILE A 39 -6.29 -8.73 -2.76
CA ILE A 39 -4.92 -9.02 -3.20
C ILE A 39 -3.96 -8.35 -2.22
N GLU A 40 -3.03 -9.15 -1.69
CA GLU A 40 -1.82 -8.67 -1.02
C GLU A 40 -0.73 -8.49 -2.08
N GLY A 41 -0.12 -7.30 -2.16
CA GLY A 41 0.81 -6.94 -3.23
C GLY A 41 2.04 -7.86 -3.30
N ASP A 42 2.44 -8.43 -2.16
CA ASP A 42 3.57 -9.36 -2.08
C ASP A 42 3.31 -10.66 -2.85
N ALA A 43 2.04 -11.00 -3.12
CA ALA A 43 1.66 -12.10 -4.01
C ALA A 43 2.16 -11.91 -5.44
N PHE A 44 2.43 -10.67 -5.86
CA PHE A 44 2.88 -10.33 -7.21
C PHE A 44 4.38 -10.02 -7.26
N HIS A 45 5.16 -10.34 -6.22
CA HIS A 45 6.61 -10.40 -6.37
C HIS A 45 7.00 -11.44 -7.43
N ARG A 46 7.99 -11.13 -8.26
CA ARG A 46 8.52 -12.05 -9.27
C ARG A 46 9.31 -13.20 -8.64
N TYR A 47 10.03 -12.90 -7.57
CA TYR A 47 11.00 -13.79 -6.97
C TYR A 47 10.57 -14.17 -5.55
N ASN A 48 10.74 -15.45 -5.20
CA ASN A 48 10.64 -15.89 -3.82
C ASN A 48 11.85 -15.38 -3.01
N ARG A 49 11.92 -15.69 -1.71
CA ARG A 49 12.98 -15.17 -0.83
C ARG A 49 14.39 -15.56 -1.27
N ALA A 50 14.58 -16.79 -1.73
CA ALA A 50 15.87 -17.32 -2.15
C ALA A 50 16.28 -16.76 -3.52
N GLU A 51 15.35 -16.74 -4.47
CA GLU A 51 15.53 -16.19 -5.82
C GLU A 51 15.83 -14.69 -5.77
N MET A 52 15.13 -13.93 -4.94
CA MET A 52 15.37 -12.49 -4.80
C MET A 52 16.77 -12.20 -4.26
N LYS A 53 17.25 -13.04 -3.32
CA LYS A 53 18.62 -12.94 -2.80
C LYS A 53 19.64 -13.25 -3.90
N ALA A 54 19.43 -14.33 -4.66
CA ALA A 54 20.31 -14.70 -5.76
C ALA A 54 20.34 -13.63 -6.88
N GLU A 55 19.19 -13.05 -7.22
CA GLU A 55 19.11 -11.97 -8.22
C GLU A 55 19.84 -10.72 -7.73
N LEU A 56 19.69 -10.34 -6.45
CA LEU A 56 20.45 -9.24 -5.87
C LEU A 56 21.96 -9.50 -5.97
N GLU A 57 22.45 -10.67 -5.57
CA GLU A 57 23.86 -11.03 -5.66
C GLU A 57 24.39 -10.97 -7.09
N ARG A 58 23.60 -11.45 -8.06
CA ARG A 58 23.92 -11.38 -9.50
C ARG A 58 24.04 -9.93 -9.99
N ARG A 59 23.08 -9.06 -9.63
CA ARG A 59 23.09 -7.63 -9.98
C ARG A 59 24.29 -6.91 -9.39
N TYR A 60 24.60 -7.17 -8.12
CA TYR A 60 25.78 -6.62 -7.46
C TYR A 60 27.08 -7.04 -8.15
N ALA A 61 27.23 -8.30 -8.53
CA ALA A 61 28.40 -8.78 -9.26
C ALA A 61 28.54 -8.12 -10.65
N ALA A 62 27.43 -7.70 -11.25
CA ALA A 62 27.40 -6.94 -12.50
C ALA A 62 27.54 -5.41 -12.30
N GLY A 63 27.70 -4.93 -11.06
CA GLY A 63 27.82 -3.50 -10.74
C GLY A 63 26.50 -2.74 -10.61
N ASP A 64 25.35 -3.42 -10.68
CA ASP A 64 24.03 -2.81 -10.48
C ASP A 64 23.64 -2.84 -8.99
N THR A 65 23.70 -1.66 -8.36
CA THR A 65 23.34 -1.45 -6.95
C THR A 65 21.97 -0.78 -6.80
N THR A 66 21.08 -0.90 -7.78
CA THR A 66 19.79 -0.18 -7.80
C THR A 66 18.57 -1.10 -7.68
N PHE A 67 18.76 -2.40 -7.90
CA PHE A 67 17.68 -3.39 -7.89
C PHE A 67 17.10 -3.62 -6.48
N SER A 68 15.77 -3.65 -6.37
CA SER A 68 15.07 -3.92 -5.11
C SER A 68 13.62 -4.36 -5.34
N HIS A 69 12.89 -4.72 -4.27
CA HIS A 69 11.44 -5.01 -4.36
C HIS A 69 10.60 -3.82 -4.87
N PHE A 70 11.14 -2.58 -4.83
CA PHE A 70 10.46 -1.42 -5.42
C PHE A 70 10.54 -1.40 -6.94
N SER A 71 11.57 -2.02 -7.52
CA SER A 71 11.82 -2.05 -8.95
C SER A 71 10.69 -2.80 -9.67
N TYR A 72 10.28 -2.31 -10.84
CA TYR A 72 9.22 -2.95 -11.63
C TYR A 72 9.59 -4.38 -12.02
N GLU A 73 10.86 -4.65 -12.31
CA GLU A 73 11.38 -5.95 -12.74
C GLU A 73 11.42 -6.99 -11.61
N ALA A 74 11.22 -6.56 -10.36
CA ALA A 74 11.07 -7.44 -9.21
C ALA A 74 9.61 -7.90 -9.00
N ASN A 75 8.69 -7.49 -9.87
CA ASN A 75 7.25 -7.68 -9.71
C ASN A 75 6.58 -8.15 -11.01
N GLU A 76 5.51 -8.92 -10.88
CA GLU A 76 4.65 -9.41 -11.96
C GLU A 76 3.57 -8.36 -12.32
N LEU A 77 4.00 -7.17 -12.71
CA LEU A 77 3.08 -6.03 -12.92
C LEU A 77 2.12 -6.22 -14.10
N SER A 78 2.56 -6.89 -15.17
CA SER A 78 1.68 -7.20 -16.31
C SER A 78 0.59 -8.22 -15.93
N GLU A 79 0.92 -9.19 -15.05
CA GLU A 79 -0.06 -10.11 -14.49
C GLU A 79 -1.02 -9.39 -13.55
N LEU A 80 -0.52 -8.47 -12.72
CA LEU A 80 -1.37 -7.65 -11.86
C LEU A 80 -2.34 -6.78 -12.69
N GLU A 81 -1.86 -6.14 -13.77
CA GLU A 81 -2.70 -5.36 -14.68
C GLU A 81 -3.74 -6.24 -15.37
N ARG A 82 -3.35 -7.46 -15.78
CA ARG A 82 -4.30 -8.44 -16.31
C ARG A 82 -5.39 -8.75 -15.30
N VAL A 83 -5.05 -9.06 -14.04
CA VAL A 83 -6.04 -9.38 -13.00
C VAL A 83 -6.97 -8.20 -12.74
N PHE A 84 -6.45 -6.97 -12.66
CA PHE A 84 -7.28 -5.77 -12.52
C PHE A 84 -8.23 -5.59 -13.70
N ARG A 85 -7.73 -5.77 -14.92
CA ARG A 85 -8.55 -5.68 -16.13
C ARG A 85 -9.64 -6.74 -16.17
N ASP A 86 -9.29 -7.98 -15.85
CA ASP A 86 -10.20 -9.12 -15.94
C ASP A 86 -11.27 -9.01 -14.86
N TYR A 87 -10.89 -8.69 -13.61
CA TYR A 87 -11.84 -8.41 -12.54
C TYR A 87 -12.80 -7.29 -12.93
N GLY A 88 -12.29 -6.18 -13.48
CA GLY A 88 -13.14 -5.09 -13.96
C GLY A 88 -14.14 -5.53 -15.03
N LYS A 89 -13.85 -6.56 -15.83
CA LYS A 89 -14.76 -7.02 -16.91
C LYS A 89 -15.74 -8.10 -16.43
N THR A 90 -15.29 -9.03 -15.62
CA THR A 90 -16.03 -10.27 -15.33
C THR A 90 -16.24 -10.54 -13.84
N GLY A 91 -15.59 -9.77 -12.96
CA GLY A 91 -15.58 -10.03 -11.51
C GLY A 91 -14.73 -11.24 -11.12
N THR A 92 -13.95 -11.79 -12.05
CA THR A 92 -13.11 -12.99 -11.83
C THR A 92 -11.64 -12.64 -11.93
N GLY A 93 -10.78 -13.45 -11.31
CA GLY A 93 -9.34 -13.27 -11.37
C GLY A 93 -8.63 -14.33 -10.54
N LYS A 94 -7.32 -14.19 -10.43
CA LYS A 94 -6.47 -15.10 -9.66
C LYS A 94 -5.57 -14.35 -8.71
N THR A 95 -5.29 -14.96 -7.57
CA THR A 95 -4.27 -14.50 -6.63
C THR A 95 -3.48 -15.69 -6.09
N ARG A 96 -2.37 -15.40 -5.42
CA ARG A 96 -1.62 -16.36 -4.61
C ARG A 96 -1.26 -15.68 -3.29
N HIS A 97 -0.61 -16.40 -2.38
CA HIS A 97 -0.08 -15.83 -1.15
C HIS A 97 1.43 -15.98 -1.14
N TYR A 98 2.13 -14.95 -0.65
CA TYR A 98 3.54 -15.05 -0.30
C TYR A 98 3.63 -15.29 1.20
N VAL A 99 4.21 -16.42 1.61
CA VAL A 99 4.22 -16.83 3.02
C VAL A 99 5.33 -16.12 3.76
N HIS A 100 5.01 -15.33 4.78
CA HIS A 100 5.97 -14.51 5.51
C HIS A 100 6.68 -15.25 6.64
N ASP A 101 5.94 -16.05 7.40
CA ASP A 101 6.37 -16.68 8.66
C ASP A 101 5.73 -18.05 8.89
N ASP A 102 6.06 -18.65 10.04
CA ASP A 102 5.65 -20.01 10.40
C ASP A 102 4.13 -20.13 10.65
N ASP A 103 3.47 -19.05 11.09
CA ASP A 103 2.02 -19.04 11.31
C ASP A 103 1.27 -19.09 9.97
N GLU A 104 1.70 -18.29 8.99
CA GLU A 104 1.19 -18.38 7.63
C GLU A 104 1.56 -19.69 6.96
N SER A 105 2.76 -20.23 7.23
CA SER A 105 3.17 -21.54 6.75
C SER A 105 2.26 -22.65 7.25
N ALA A 106 1.84 -22.59 8.52
CA ALA A 106 0.87 -23.54 9.08
C ALA A 106 -0.51 -23.42 8.42
N ARG A 107 -0.92 -22.21 8.04
CA ARG A 107 -2.20 -21.94 7.36
C ARG A 107 -2.21 -22.41 5.91
N TYR A 108 -1.15 -22.14 5.17
CA TYR A 108 -1.10 -22.37 3.72
C TYR A 108 -0.37 -23.65 3.31
N GLY A 109 0.35 -24.31 4.23
CA GLY A 109 1.10 -25.53 3.96
C GLY A 109 2.32 -25.33 3.08
N VAL A 110 2.80 -24.09 2.95
CA VAL A 110 3.92 -23.68 2.11
C VAL A 110 4.99 -23.02 3.00
N PRO A 111 6.30 -23.32 2.82
CA PRO A 111 7.34 -22.78 3.69
C PRO A 111 7.44 -21.24 3.67
N PRO A 112 7.93 -20.61 4.75
CA PRO A 112 8.15 -19.17 4.78
C PRO A 112 9.16 -18.70 3.72
N GLY A 113 8.78 -17.68 2.96
CA GLY A 113 9.55 -17.12 1.86
C GLY A 113 9.22 -17.70 0.49
N GLU A 114 8.20 -18.55 0.40
CA GLU A 114 7.70 -19.16 -0.84
C GLU A 114 6.30 -18.64 -1.20
N PHE A 115 5.90 -18.90 -2.46
CA PHE A 115 4.55 -18.61 -2.93
C PHE A 115 3.67 -19.85 -2.89
N THR A 116 2.40 -19.66 -2.57
CA THR A 116 1.37 -20.66 -2.88
C THR A 116 1.13 -20.75 -4.38
N GLY A 117 0.41 -21.79 -4.81
CA GLY A 117 -0.17 -21.83 -6.15
C GLY A 117 -1.19 -20.70 -6.35
N TRP A 118 -1.43 -20.36 -7.62
CA TRP A 118 -2.51 -19.44 -8.00
C TRP A 118 -3.87 -20.08 -7.74
N ALA A 119 -4.77 -19.35 -7.10
CA ALA A 119 -6.15 -19.71 -6.85
C ALA A 119 -7.09 -18.68 -7.50
N ASP A 120 -8.24 -19.16 -7.98
CA ASP A 120 -9.31 -18.29 -8.46
C ASP A 120 -9.92 -17.48 -7.30
N PHE A 121 -10.41 -16.29 -7.59
CA PHE A 121 -11.19 -15.52 -6.64
C PHE A 121 -12.50 -16.22 -6.28
N GLU A 122 -12.97 -15.96 -5.06
CA GLU A 122 -14.31 -16.38 -4.68
C GLU A 122 -15.38 -15.66 -5.50
N ASP A 123 -16.40 -16.41 -5.91
CA ASP A 123 -17.53 -15.85 -6.64
C ASP A 123 -18.37 -14.90 -5.78
N GLY A 124 -19.05 -13.97 -6.46
CA GLY A 124 -20.04 -13.09 -5.84
C GLY A 124 -19.46 -11.92 -5.04
N SER A 125 -18.21 -11.54 -5.29
CA SER A 125 -17.62 -10.33 -4.71
C SER A 125 -18.29 -9.05 -5.23
N ASP A 126 -18.55 -8.09 -4.34
CA ASP A 126 -19.00 -6.74 -4.68
C ASP A 126 -17.84 -5.86 -5.21
N LEU A 127 -16.60 -6.10 -4.75
CA LEU A 127 -15.41 -5.34 -5.18
C LEU A 127 -14.10 -6.12 -5.01
N LEU A 128 -13.05 -5.65 -5.70
CA LEU A 128 -11.67 -6.08 -5.49
C LEU A 128 -10.93 -5.01 -4.67
N PHE A 129 -10.25 -5.46 -3.62
CA PHE A 129 -9.38 -4.65 -2.79
C PHE A 129 -7.92 -5.05 -3.00
N TYR A 130 -7.09 -4.15 -3.48
CA TYR A 130 -5.64 -4.34 -3.57
C TYR A 130 -4.94 -3.52 -2.49
N GLU A 131 -3.96 -4.12 -1.83
CA GLU A 131 -3.01 -3.41 -0.98
C GLU A 131 -1.58 -3.81 -1.30
N GLY A 132 -0.71 -2.86 -1.62
CA GLY A 132 0.69 -3.15 -1.89
C GLY A 132 1.52 -1.95 -2.33
N LEU A 133 2.71 -2.23 -2.86
CA LEU A 133 3.66 -1.20 -3.29
C LEU A 133 3.35 -0.63 -4.68
N HIS A 134 2.55 -1.31 -5.51
CA HIS A 134 2.43 -1.03 -6.95
C HIS A 134 0.98 -0.82 -7.44
N GLY A 135 0.07 -0.45 -6.54
CA GLY A 135 -1.36 -0.35 -6.84
C GLY A 135 -1.76 0.75 -7.84
N ALA A 136 -0.90 1.72 -8.10
CA ALA A 136 -1.19 2.84 -9.02
C ALA A 136 -0.04 3.11 -9.99
N VAL A 137 0.71 2.07 -10.39
CA VAL A 137 1.79 2.20 -11.37
C VAL A 137 1.25 2.65 -12.72
N VAL A 138 1.95 3.61 -13.31
CA VAL A 138 1.86 4.00 -14.71
C VAL A 138 3.30 4.09 -15.22
N ASN A 139 3.64 3.26 -16.20
CA ASN A 139 4.92 3.29 -16.89
C ASN A 139 4.70 2.98 -18.39
N ASP A 140 5.77 2.74 -19.14
CA ASP A 140 5.71 2.51 -20.58
C ASP A 140 5.06 1.16 -20.96
N GLU A 141 4.96 0.21 -20.02
CA GLU A 141 4.48 -1.15 -20.26
C GLU A 141 3.06 -1.40 -19.69
N VAL A 142 2.78 -0.86 -18.50
CA VAL A 142 1.53 -1.09 -17.76
C VAL A 142 0.93 0.22 -17.25
N ASN A 143 -0.39 0.26 -17.16
CA ASN A 143 -1.12 1.33 -16.51
C ASN A 143 -2.19 0.74 -15.60
N LEU A 144 -1.80 0.45 -14.36
CA LEU A 144 -2.67 -0.08 -13.32
C LEU A 144 -3.68 0.97 -12.84
N ALA A 145 -3.26 2.24 -12.79
CA ALA A 145 -4.10 3.34 -12.32
C ALA A 145 -5.41 3.50 -13.11
N LYS A 146 -5.44 3.22 -14.43
CA LYS A 146 -6.66 3.31 -15.25
C LYS A 146 -7.74 2.28 -14.90
N HIS A 147 -7.36 1.21 -14.21
CA HIS A 147 -8.25 0.11 -13.85
C HIS A 147 -8.89 0.29 -12.48
N ALA A 148 -8.26 1.02 -11.56
CA ALA A 148 -8.78 1.26 -10.21
C ALA A 148 -9.72 2.48 -10.16
N ASP A 149 -10.91 2.26 -9.58
CA ASP A 149 -11.97 3.28 -9.46
C ASP A 149 -11.77 4.17 -8.23
N LEU A 150 -11.10 3.65 -7.19
CA LEU A 150 -10.59 4.44 -6.06
C LEU A 150 -9.13 4.06 -5.77
N LYS A 151 -8.24 5.05 -5.82
CA LYS A 151 -6.80 4.91 -5.61
C LYS A 151 -6.40 5.68 -4.36
N VAL A 152 -5.87 4.98 -3.37
CA VAL A 152 -5.48 5.56 -2.08
C VAL A 152 -3.97 5.42 -1.93
N GLY A 153 -3.29 6.54 -1.68
CA GLY A 153 -1.88 6.55 -1.32
C GLY A 153 -1.73 6.58 0.19
N VAL A 154 -1.02 5.64 0.79
CA VAL A 154 -0.68 5.69 2.22
C VAL A 154 0.83 5.65 2.38
N VAL A 155 1.42 6.74 2.88
CA VAL A 155 2.87 6.93 2.81
C VAL A 155 3.40 7.67 4.04
N PRO A 156 4.42 7.16 4.74
CA PRO A 156 5.16 7.94 5.72
C PRO A 156 6.09 8.93 5.01
N VAL A 157 6.49 10.00 5.68
CA VAL A 157 7.66 10.76 5.20
C VAL A 157 8.88 9.86 5.13
N VAL A 158 9.78 10.13 4.17
CA VAL A 158 10.96 9.31 3.84
C VAL A 158 11.77 8.96 5.10
N ASN A 159 11.96 9.91 6.01
CA ASN A 159 12.66 9.68 7.28
C ASN A 159 12.00 8.59 8.14
N LEU A 160 10.67 8.62 8.28
CA LEU A 160 9.93 7.62 9.04
C LEU A 160 9.98 6.25 8.35
N GLU A 161 9.91 6.21 7.02
CA GLU A 161 10.05 4.98 6.25
C GLU A 161 11.39 4.27 6.56
N TRP A 162 12.48 5.03 6.62
CA TRP A 162 13.80 4.50 6.95
C TRP A 162 13.89 4.03 8.39
N ILE A 163 13.37 4.79 9.36
CA ILE A 163 13.31 4.35 10.75
C ILE A 163 12.59 3.00 10.84
N GLN A 164 11.43 2.87 10.21
CA GLN A 164 10.66 1.61 10.20
C GLN A 164 11.40 0.47 9.51
N LYS A 165 12.15 0.74 8.43
CA LYS A 165 12.96 -0.27 7.75
C LYS A 165 14.14 -0.72 8.63
N ILE A 166 14.87 0.22 9.22
CA ILE A 166 16.01 -0.06 10.10
C ILE A 166 15.57 -0.94 11.27
N HIS A 167 14.47 -0.60 11.92
CA HIS A 167 13.92 -1.37 13.04
C HIS A 167 13.57 -2.81 12.64
N ARG A 168 12.84 -2.99 11.53
CA ARG A 168 12.48 -4.33 11.02
C ARG A 168 13.70 -5.18 10.69
N ASP A 169 14.75 -4.57 10.15
CA ASP A 169 15.98 -5.29 9.78
C ASP A 169 16.85 -5.62 11.00
N LYS A 170 16.92 -4.74 12.00
CA LYS A 170 17.63 -5.00 13.26
C LYS A 170 16.98 -6.12 14.07
N GLU A 171 15.66 -6.07 14.24
CA GLU A 171 14.90 -7.06 15.02
C GLU A 171 14.97 -8.47 14.43
N LYS A 172 14.91 -8.59 13.09
CA LYS A 172 14.85 -9.91 12.44
C LYS A 172 16.22 -10.50 12.07
N ARG A 173 17.28 -9.69 11.94
CA ARG A 173 18.50 -10.14 11.21
C ARG A 173 19.84 -9.69 11.79
N GLY A 174 19.89 -8.92 12.89
CA GLY A 174 21.14 -8.60 13.59
C GLY A 174 22.18 -7.83 12.75
N TYR A 175 21.74 -7.05 11.76
CA TYR A 175 22.63 -6.31 10.86
C TYR A 175 23.40 -5.18 11.56
N THR A 176 24.62 -4.89 11.05
CA THR A 176 25.39 -3.68 11.39
C THR A 176 24.74 -2.44 10.78
N THR A 177 25.03 -1.25 11.35
CA THR A 177 24.48 0.02 10.87
C THR A 177 24.88 0.30 9.42
N GLU A 178 26.10 -0.04 9.03
CA GLU A 178 26.64 0.15 7.68
C GLU A 178 25.87 -0.66 6.63
N ALA A 179 25.58 -1.93 6.94
CA ALA A 179 24.81 -2.81 6.05
C ALA A 179 23.38 -2.29 5.83
N VAL A 180 22.79 -1.61 6.82
CA VAL A 180 21.46 -1.02 6.69
C VAL A 180 21.49 0.25 5.82
N THR A 181 22.55 1.05 5.91
CA THR A 181 22.75 2.23 5.06
C THR A 181 22.80 1.86 3.59
N ASP A 182 23.59 0.85 3.23
CA ASP A 182 23.71 0.40 1.83
C ASP A 182 22.38 -0.14 1.28
N VAL A 183 21.61 -0.84 2.11
CA VAL A 183 20.26 -1.32 1.75
C VAL A 183 19.30 -0.16 1.49
N ILE A 184 19.36 0.91 2.29
CA ILE A 184 18.52 2.10 2.08
C ILE A 184 18.92 2.80 0.78
N LEU A 185 20.21 3.08 0.58
CA LEU A 185 20.71 3.76 -0.62
C LEU A 185 20.35 3.00 -1.90
N ARG A 186 20.51 1.68 -1.92
CA ARG A 186 20.08 0.83 -3.05
C ARG A 186 18.61 1.04 -3.40
N ARG A 187 17.75 1.11 -2.39
CA ARG A 187 16.29 1.23 -2.58
C ARG A 187 15.89 2.62 -3.05
N MET A 188 16.67 3.66 -2.76
CA MET A 188 16.32 5.04 -3.13
C MET A 188 16.10 5.23 -4.62
N HIS A 189 16.89 4.55 -5.45
CA HIS A 189 16.75 4.64 -6.91
C HIS A 189 15.34 4.21 -7.34
N ALA A 190 14.97 2.95 -7.08
CA ALA A 190 13.65 2.44 -7.40
C ALA A 190 12.52 3.13 -6.61
N TYR A 191 12.78 3.64 -5.41
CA TYR A 191 11.80 4.43 -4.67
C TYR A 191 11.37 5.68 -5.46
N VAL A 192 12.34 6.47 -5.92
CA VAL A 192 12.08 7.70 -6.69
C VAL A 192 11.53 7.40 -8.08
N HIS A 193 11.99 6.34 -8.73
CA HIS A 193 11.58 6.02 -10.10
C HIS A 193 10.29 5.20 -10.20
N CYS A 194 9.93 4.43 -9.17
CA CYS A 194 8.85 3.45 -9.24
C CYS A 194 7.73 3.69 -8.20
N ILE A 195 8.06 4.20 -7.02
CA ILE A 195 7.09 4.37 -5.91
C ILE A 195 6.52 5.78 -5.89
N THR A 196 7.37 6.81 -5.81
CA THR A 196 6.89 8.19 -5.66
C THR A 196 5.96 8.68 -6.79
N PRO A 197 6.12 8.28 -8.07
CA PRO A 197 5.21 8.74 -9.13
C PRO A 197 3.77 8.26 -8.91
N GLN A 198 3.55 7.13 -8.22
CA GLN A 198 2.22 6.57 -7.98
C GLN A 198 1.35 7.51 -7.13
N PHE A 199 1.94 8.28 -6.20
CA PHE A 199 1.19 9.22 -5.36
C PHE A 199 0.64 10.44 -6.12
N THR A 200 0.98 10.59 -7.41
CA THR A 200 0.35 11.54 -8.32
C THR A 200 -0.91 10.96 -8.98
N GLN A 201 -1.01 9.63 -9.06
CA GLN A 201 -2.11 8.89 -9.67
C GLN A 201 -3.25 8.61 -8.68
N THR A 202 -3.01 8.77 -7.38
CA THR A 202 -3.97 8.50 -6.31
C THR A 202 -5.00 9.62 -6.14
N ASP A 203 -6.23 9.23 -5.81
CA ASP A 203 -7.35 10.13 -5.58
C ASP A 203 -7.25 10.78 -4.19
N VAL A 204 -6.78 10.03 -3.19
CA VAL A 204 -6.57 10.51 -1.82
C VAL A 204 -5.22 10.02 -1.29
N ASN A 205 -4.40 10.93 -0.77
CA ASN A 205 -3.14 10.58 -0.10
C ASN A 205 -3.24 10.81 1.40
N PHE A 206 -2.85 9.81 2.19
CA PHE A 206 -2.62 9.86 3.63
C PHE A 206 -1.12 9.84 3.86
N GLN A 207 -0.55 11.01 4.17
CA GLN A 207 0.87 11.15 4.44
C GLN A 207 1.13 11.25 5.95
N ARG A 208 1.82 10.26 6.53
CA ARG A 208 2.17 10.26 7.97
C ARG A 208 3.47 11.03 8.21
N VAL A 209 3.40 12.03 9.08
CA VAL A 209 4.48 12.98 9.38
C VAL A 209 4.76 12.99 10.88
N PRO A 210 5.88 12.40 11.35
CA PRO A 210 6.31 12.57 12.74
C PRO A 210 6.54 14.05 13.07
N VAL A 211 6.10 14.46 14.27
CA VAL A 211 6.36 15.78 14.85
C VAL A 211 7.42 15.70 15.96
N VAL A 212 8.26 14.67 15.89
CA VAL A 212 9.45 14.44 16.71
C VAL A 212 10.72 14.49 15.85
N ASP A 213 11.88 14.54 16.48
CA ASP A 213 13.15 14.59 15.76
C ASP A 213 13.41 13.28 15.00
N THR A 214 13.36 13.37 13.67
CA THR A 214 13.70 12.29 12.73
C THR A 214 14.83 12.69 11.79
N SER A 215 15.61 13.72 12.16
CA SER A 215 16.67 14.30 11.33
C SER A 215 17.76 13.28 10.96
N ASN A 216 18.09 12.36 11.87
CA ASN A 216 18.96 11.23 11.61
C ASN A 216 18.23 9.89 11.85
N PRO A 217 17.65 9.26 10.82
CA PRO A 217 16.88 8.02 10.98
C PRO A 217 17.73 6.81 11.40
N PHE A 218 19.06 6.85 11.19
CA PHE A 218 19.97 5.72 11.45
C PHE A 218 20.24 5.47 12.94
N ILE A 219 20.05 6.50 13.77
CA ILE A 219 20.25 6.44 15.22
C ILE A 219 18.93 6.45 16.00
N ALA A 220 17.79 6.39 15.30
CA ALA A 220 16.48 6.33 15.94
C ALA A 220 16.39 5.09 16.85
N ARG A 221 15.92 5.30 18.09
CA ARG A 221 15.82 4.25 19.11
C ARG A 221 14.50 3.49 19.06
N TRP A 222 13.45 4.13 18.54
CA TRP A 222 12.13 3.55 18.32
C TRP A 222 11.47 4.24 17.15
N ILE A 223 10.45 3.57 16.60
CA ILE A 223 9.60 4.14 15.55
C ILE A 223 8.66 5.16 16.22
N PRO A 224 8.58 6.41 15.72
CA PRO A 224 7.59 7.37 16.18
C PRO A 224 6.18 6.77 16.21
N THR A 225 5.49 6.93 17.33
CA THR A 225 4.12 6.44 17.56
C THR A 225 3.10 7.28 16.78
N PRO A 226 1.83 6.82 16.66
CA PRO A 226 0.77 7.62 16.05
C PRO A 226 0.55 8.97 16.77
N ASP A 227 0.70 9.01 18.09
CA ASP A 227 0.52 10.24 18.89
C ASP A 227 1.67 11.24 18.71
N GLU A 228 2.87 10.74 18.38
CA GLU A 228 4.02 11.54 17.97
C GLU A 228 3.98 11.94 16.48
N SER A 229 2.85 11.70 15.80
CA SER A 229 2.69 11.95 14.36
C SER A 229 1.42 12.74 14.06
N LEU A 230 1.46 13.43 12.92
CA LEU A 230 0.29 13.94 12.21
C LEU A 230 0.08 13.12 10.94
N VAL A 231 -1.13 13.20 10.37
CA VAL A 231 -1.42 12.68 9.03
C VAL A 231 -2.00 13.81 8.19
N VAL A 232 -1.39 14.05 7.04
CA VAL A 232 -1.89 14.98 6.02
C VAL A 232 -2.74 14.18 5.04
N ILE A 233 -4.02 14.52 4.93
CA ILE A 233 -4.95 13.90 4.00
C ILE A 233 -5.20 14.88 2.85
N ARG A 234 -4.71 14.54 1.66
CA ARG A 234 -4.85 15.36 0.44
C ARG A 234 -5.79 14.70 -0.54
N PHE A 235 -6.80 15.43 -0.98
CA PHE A 235 -7.71 15.01 -2.04
C PHE A 235 -7.23 15.57 -3.39
N ALA A 236 -7.14 14.73 -4.42
CA ALA A 236 -6.77 15.14 -5.78
C ALA A 236 -7.81 16.11 -6.36
N ASN A 237 -9.10 15.84 -6.12
CA ASN A 237 -10.21 16.73 -6.43
C ASN A 237 -11.07 16.92 -5.16
N PRO A 238 -11.06 18.09 -4.51
CA PRO A 238 -11.79 18.32 -3.26
C PRO A 238 -13.31 18.53 -3.44
N ARG A 239 -13.83 18.49 -4.69
CA ARG A 239 -15.27 18.69 -4.93
C ARG A 239 -16.09 17.58 -4.29
N GLY A 240 -17.13 17.96 -3.55
CA GLY A 240 -18.00 17.04 -2.83
C GLY A 240 -17.46 16.57 -1.47
N ILE A 241 -16.26 17.04 -1.06
CA ILE A 241 -15.72 16.78 0.27
C ILE A 241 -16.16 17.89 1.21
N ASP A 242 -16.85 17.51 2.29
CA ASP A 242 -17.25 18.45 3.35
C ASP A 242 -16.14 18.53 4.41
N PHE A 243 -15.23 19.49 4.25
CA PHE A 243 -14.16 19.70 5.21
C PHE A 243 -14.66 20.24 6.55
N SER A 244 -15.76 20.99 6.58
CA SER A 244 -16.33 21.48 7.82
C SER A 244 -16.82 20.31 8.68
N TYR A 245 -17.50 19.34 8.07
CA TYR A 245 -17.86 18.08 8.71
C TYR A 245 -16.62 17.33 9.22
N LEU A 246 -15.61 17.11 8.36
CA LEU A 246 -14.40 16.38 8.77
C LEU A 246 -13.69 17.06 9.95
N THR A 247 -13.55 18.39 9.93
CA THR A 247 -12.93 19.12 11.04
C THR A 247 -13.72 19.08 12.34
N SER A 248 -15.05 18.97 12.24
CA SER A 248 -15.93 18.89 13.42
C SER A 248 -15.89 17.49 14.03
N MET A 249 -15.81 16.44 13.20
CA MET A 249 -15.80 15.05 13.64
C MET A 249 -14.42 14.58 14.09
N ILE A 250 -13.36 15.08 13.47
CA ILE A 250 -11.98 14.70 13.80
C ILE A 250 -11.40 15.78 14.70
N GLN A 251 -11.52 15.56 16.01
CA GLN A 251 -11.01 16.50 17.02
C GLN A 251 -9.52 16.84 16.78
N ASN A 252 -9.20 18.12 16.91
CA ASN A 252 -7.86 18.71 16.69
C ASN A 252 -7.33 18.57 15.26
N SER A 253 -8.22 18.43 14.27
CA SER A 253 -7.84 18.56 12.87
C SER A 253 -7.97 20.00 12.37
N TRP A 254 -7.23 20.35 11.33
CA TRP A 254 -7.27 21.67 10.71
C TRP A 254 -6.94 21.61 9.23
N MET A 255 -7.31 22.65 8.48
CA MET A 255 -6.98 22.76 7.06
C MET A 255 -5.58 23.34 6.88
N SER A 256 -4.75 22.68 6.09
CA SER A 256 -3.42 23.20 5.70
C SER A 256 -3.41 23.83 4.30
N ARG A 257 -4.29 23.36 3.40
CA ARG A 257 -4.58 23.94 2.08
C ARG A 257 -6.05 23.71 1.74
N ALA A 258 -6.55 24.35 0.68
CA ALA A 258 -7.94 24.22 0.24
C ALA A 258 -8.38 22.78 -0.10
N ASN A 259 -7.44 21.87 -0.34
CA ASN A 259 -7.71 20.46 -0.65
C ASN A 259 -7.02 19.47 0.32
N SER A 260 -6.54 19.94 1.48
CA SER A 260 -5.88 19.08 2.46
C SER A 260 -6.21 19.43 3.90
N ILE A 261 -6.53 18.39 4.66
CA ILE A 261 -6.76 18.42 6.10
C ILE A 261 -5.59 17.72 6.80
N VAL A 262 -5.17 18.25 7.95
CA VAL A 262 -4.19 17.64 8.84
C VAL A 262 -4.93 17.12 10.06
N ILE A 263 -4.63 15.88 10.45
CA ILE A 263 -5.25 15.22 11.59
C ILE A 263 -4.17 14.69 12.56
N PRO A 264 -4.50 14.50 13.85
CA PRO A 264 -3.64 13.73 14.76
C PRO A 264 -3.46 12.30 14.28
N GLY A 265 -2.26 11.73 14.40
CA GLY A 265 -1.96 10.40 13.85
C GLY A 265 -2.79 9.27 14.47
N GLY A 266 -3.09 9.35 15.76
CA GLY A 266 -4.01 8.42 16.44
C GLY A 266 -5.47 8.46 15.95
N LYS A 267 -5.83 9.41 15.07
CA LYS A 267 -7.18 9.55 14.48
C LYS A 267 -7.26 9.06 13.03
N MET A 268 -6.21 8.44 12.50
CA MET A 268 -6.16 7.99 11.11
C MET A 268 -7.28 6.99 10.78
N ASP A 269 -7.52 6.00 11.63
CA ASP A 269 -8.59 5.01 11.45
C ASP A 269 -9.98 5.68 11.33
N LEU A 270 -10.34 6.53 12.30
CA LEU A 270 -11.61 7.27 12.26
C LEU A 270 -11.73 8.13 10.99
N ALA A 271 -10.66 8.83 10.61
CA ALA A 271 -10.68 9.66 9.41
C ALA A 271 -10.89 8.83 8.14
N MET A 272 -10.22 7.68 8.01
CA MET A 272 -10.43 6.74 6.91
C MET A 272 -11.87 6.24 6.88
N GLN A 273 -12.48 5.90 8.03
CA GLN A 273 -13.88 5.51 8.08
C GLN A 273 -14.82 6.64 7.61
N LEU A 274 -14.65 7.86 8.10
CA LEU A 274 -15.49 9.01 7.73
C LEU A 274 -15.36 9.38 6.24
N ILE A 275 -14.16 9.21 5.67
CA ILE A 275 -13.87 9.56 4.27
C ILE A 275 -14.30 8.44 3.33
N PHE A 276 -13.91 7.20 3.61
CA PHE A 276 -14.04 6.12 2.64
C PHE A 276 -15.38 5.39 2.70
N THR A 277 -16.06 5.33 3.84
CA THR A 277 -17.41 4.71 3.90
C THR A 277 -18.35 5.26 2.83
N PRO A 278 -18.60 6.58 2.74
CA PRO A 278 -19.51 7.11 1.71
C PRO A 278 -18.97 6.98 0.28
N MET A 279 -17.65 6.90 0.09
CA MET A 279 -17.06 6.68 -1.23
C MET A 279 -17.28 5.24 -1.71
N ILE A 280 -17.05 4.28 -0.82
CA ILE A 280 -17.21 2.84 -1.09
C ILE A 280 -18.69 2.52 -1.31
N ASP A 281 -19.59 3.05 -0.48
CA ASP A 281 -21.03 2.87 -0.64
C ASP A 281 -21.51 3.34 -2.01
N ARG A 282 -21.01 4.49 -2.48
CA ARG A 282 -21.33 5.00 -3.81
C ARG A 282 -20.84 4.05 -4.91
N LEU A 283 -19.59 3.56 -4.82
CA LEU A 283 -19.04 2.62 -5.80
C LEU A 283 -19.86 1.34 -5.89
N VAL A 284 -20.19 0.73 -4.75
CA VAL A 284 -20.97 -0.52 -4.70
C VAL A 284 -22.41 -0.27 -5.16
N HIS A 285 -23.03 0.84 -4.78
CA HIS A 285 -24.38 1.19 -5.22
C HIS A 285 -24.46 1.41 -6.73
N GLU A 286 -23.48 2.10 -7.33
CA GLU A 286 -23.41 2.31 -8.77
C GLU A 286 -23.17 0.99 -9.53
N SER A 287 -22.35 0.10 -8.97
CA SER A 287 -22.13 -1.25 -9.50
C SER A 287 -23.40 -2.08 -9.56
N LYS A 288 -24.21 -2.06 -8.50
CA LYS A 288 -25.49 -2.80 -8.46
C LYS A 288 -26.53 -2.26 -9.45
N ARG A 289 -26.34 -1.06 -10.00
CA ARG A 289 -27.24 -0.42 -10.97
C ARG A 289 -26.78 -0.53 -12.43
N ALA A 290 -25.55 -0.99 -12.68
CA ALA A 290 -24.93 -1.09 -14.00
C ALA A 290 -25.18 -2.45 -14.66
#